data_AF-A0A521CY73-F1
#
_entry.id   AF-A0A521CY73-F1
#
_cell.length_a   1.000
_cell.length_b   1.000
_cell.length_c   1.000
_cell.angle_alpha   90.00
_cell.angle_beta   90.00
_cell.angle_gamma   90.00
#
_symmetry.space_group_name_H-M   'P 1'
#
loop_
_entity.id
_entity.type
_entity.pdbx_description
1 polymer ?
#
loop_
_entity_poly.entity_id
_entity_poly.type
_entity_poly.pdbx_seq_one_letter_code
_entity_poly.pdbx_strand_id
1 'polypeptide(L)'
;MSFDLNDAGPQMAPMGELIPDGTFAKVMMKLRPGGENGASEMDAGLLKASPHSDAKMLDCEFTVTEGPYARRKFWQHFTVAGGKLDEKGQSKGWNISKSAFRAMIDSALGLKPDDLSETARSKRVIAGLKQLDGITFAARIMVEAPDNPNYRDSNKIANVVLPNEPTYAAIMRGETVSPEPVNAPPRKSSAAVPAAWNAQAPAETGWSNAPQQAPAAQAQPGAPTSAATPGGAPAWLNS
;
A
#
# COMPACT_ATOMS: atom_id res chain seq x y z
N MET A 1 -3.13 31.33 -27.34
CA MET A 1 -3.34 31.45 -25.89
C MET A 1 -1.96 31.41 -25.24
N SER A 2 -1.61 32.40 -24.42
CA SER A 2 -0.35 32.42 -23.65
C SER A 2 -0.66 32.22 -22.17
N PHE A 3 0.15 31.42 -21.49
CA PHE A 3 0.07 31.22 -20.05
C PHE A 3 1.22 32.02 -19.41
N ASP A 4 0.89 33.01 -18.60
CA ASP A 4 1.86 33.77 -17.79
C ASP A 4 2.11 33.01 -16.49
N LEU A 5 3.38 32.64 -16.23
CA LEU A 5 3.81 31.81 -15.11
C LEU A 5 4.73 32.58 -14.14
N ASN A 6 4.88 33.90 -14.30
CA ASN A 6 5.77 34.69 -13.46
C ASN A 6 5.30 34.77 -11.99
N ASP A 7 4.01 34.57 -11.74
CA ASP A 7 3.43 34.49 -10.39
C ASP A 7 3.45 33.05 -9.81
N ALA A 8 4.01 32.07 -10.54
CA ALA A 8 4.09 30.71 -10.06
C ALA A 8 5.13 30.61 -8.93
N GLY A 9 4.71 30.05 -7.79
CA GLY A 9 5.63 29.71 -6.71
C GLY A 9 6.67 28.66 -7.13
N PRO A 10 7.79 28.56 -6.39
CA PRO A 10 8.81 27.56 -6.67
C PRO A 10 8.24 26.14 -6.66
N GLN A 11 8.77 25.26 -7.52
CA GLN A 11 8.40 23.85 -7.54
C GLN A 11 8.58 23.25 -6.14
N MET A 12 7.47 22.77 -5.56
CA MET A 12 7.52 22.06 -4.28
C MET A 12 8.43 20.85 -4.42
N ALA A 13 9.32 20.65 -3.44
CA ALA A 13 10.19 19.48 -3.42
C ALA A 13 9.35 18.19 -3.54
N PRO A 14 9.87 17.14 -4.21
CA PRO A 14 9.20 15.84 -4.26
C PRO A 14 8.79 15.43 -2.84
N MET A 15 7.54 15.00 -2.65
CA MET A 15 7.05 14.51 -1.36
C MET A 15 7.83 13.22 -1.00
N GLY A 16 8.97 13.39 -0.33
CA GLY A 16 10.16 12.61 -0.69
C GLY A 16 10.44 11.32 0.05
N GLU A 17 9.60 10.86 0.98
CA GLU A 17 10.15 9.97 2.02
C GLU A 17 9.28 8.82 2.55
N LEU A 18 8.23 8.33 1.88
CA LEU A 18 7.33 7.33 2.48
C LEU A 18 6.89 7.69 3.94
N ILE A 19 6.04 6.89 4.52
CA ILE A 19 5.75 6.88 5.95
C ILE A 19 6.37 5.58 6.45
N PRO A 20 7.13 5.58 7.56
CA PRO A 20 7.77 4.36 8.05
C PRO A 20 6.76 3.23 8.23
N ASP A 21 7.20 2.00 7.93
CA ASP A 21 6.36 0.82 8.06
C ASP A 21 5.84 0.68 9.49
N GLY A 22 4.55 0.38 9.61
CA GLY A 22 3.92 0.22 10.91
C GLY A 22 3.45 1.50 11.59
N THR A 23 3.54 2.65 10.94
CA THR A 23 3.11 3.92 11.53
C THR A 23 1.62 3.93 11.80
N PHE A 24 1.24 4.25 13.03
CA PHE A 24 -0.14 4.56 13.40
C PHE A 24 -0.45 6.03 13.12
N ALA A 25 -1.58 6.30 12.48
CA ALA A 25 -1.98 7.64 12.10
C ALA A 25 -3.50 7.81 12.03
N LYS A 26 -3.96 9.03 12.32
CA LYS A 26 -5.30 9.48 11.96
C LYS A 26 -5.28 9.93 10.50
N VAL A 27 -6.10 9.31 9.66
CA VAL A 27 -6.11 9.52 8.21
C VAL A 27 -7.49 9.94 7.74
N MET A 28 -7.53 10.93 6.85
CA MET A 28 -8.72 11.31 6.10
C MET A 28 -8.66 10.67 4.72
N MET A 29 -9.74 10.01 4.31
CA MET A 29 -9.90 9.53 2.93
C MET A 29 -10.56 10.60 2.05
N LYS A 30 -10.05 10.74 0.83
CA LYS A 30 -10.70 11.46 -0.27
C LYS A 30 -10.85 10.54 -1.47
N LEU A 31 -12.01 10.59 -2.11
CA LEU A 31 -12.29 9.79 -3.31
C LEU A 31 -11.99 10.61 -4.56
N ARG A 32 -11.06 10.12 -5.38
CA ARG A 32 -10.71 10.74 -6.66
C ARG A 32 -11.68 10.24 -7.74
N PRO A 33 -12.28 11.13 -8.55
CA PRO A 33 -13.14 10.71 -9.65
C PRO A 33 -12.40 9.82 -10.64
N GLY A 34 -13.02 8.72 -11.06
CA GLY A 34 -12.45 7.79 -12.03
C GLY A 34 -13.14 7.78 -13.39
N GLY A 35 -14.28 8.47 -13.53
CA GLY A 35 -15.02 8.63 -14.79
C GLY A 35 -16.10 7.57 -15.05
N GLU A 36 -16.12 6.45 -14.32
CA GLU A 36 -17.14 5.41 -14.43
C GLU A 36 -18.23 5.57 -13.36
N ASN A 37 -19.47 5.24 -13.73
CA ASN A 37 -20.58 5.24 -12.78
C ASN A 37 -20.52 4.03 -11.85
N GLY A 38 -20.89 4.25 -10.58
CA GLY A 38 -21.16 3.20 -9.61
C GLY A 38 -22.60 2.68 -9.67
N ALA A 39 -22.98 1.91 -8.66
CA ALA A 39 -24.29 1.26 -8.60
C ALA A 39 -25.42 2.21 -8.20
N SER A 40 -25.10 3.30 -7.49
CA SER A 40 -26.04 4.33 -7.08
C SER A 40 -25.83 5.61 -7.90
N GLU A 41 -26.87 6.44 -8.02
CA GLU A 41 -26.76 7.77 -8.65
C GLU A 41 -25.70 8.65 -7.97
N MET A 42 -25.53 8.49 -6.66
CA MET A 42 -24.53 9.22 -5.88
C MET A 42 -23.09 8.86 -6.28
N ASP A 43 -22.89 7.69 -6.87
CA ASP A 43 -21.59 7.20 -7.32
C ASP A 43 -21.34 7.47 -8.81
N ALA A 44 -22.09 8.38 -9.43
CA ALA A 44 -21.89 8.79 -10.82
C ALA A 44 -20.47 9.37 -11.02
N GLY A 45 -19.76 8.89 -12.06
CA GLY A 45 -18.39 9.28 -12.39
C GLY A 45 -17.33 8.95 -11.34
N LEU A 46 -17.70 8.23 -10.27
CA LEU A 46 -16.83 7.99 -9.12
C LEU A 46 -15.78 6.91 -9.38
N LEU A 47 -16.16 5.83 -10.07
CA LEU A 47 -15.34 4.63 -10.16
C LEU A 47 -14.24 4.77 -11.21
N LYS A 48 -13.12 4.09 -11.00
CA LYS A 48 -12.02 3.95 -11.94
C LYS A 48 -12.05 2.55 -12.54
N ALA A 49 -12.07 2.44 -13.86
CA ALA A 49 -11.92 1.16 -14.55
C ALA A 49 -10.48 0.64 -14.45
N SER A 50 -10.32 -0.67 -14.30
CA SER A 50 -9.03 -1.35 -14.46
C SER A 50 -8.61 -1.35 -15.93
N PRO A 51 -7.33 -1.08 -16.25
CA PRO A 51 -6.83 -1.14 -17.63
C PRO A 51 -6.63 -2.58 -18.14
N HIS A 52 -6.67 -3.58 -17.26
CA HIS A 52 -6.30 -4.97 -17.59
C HIS A 52 -7.39 -6.00 -17.22
N SER A 53 -8.54 -5.56 -16.70
CA SER A 53 -9.64 -6.44 -16.31
C SER A 53 -10.97 -5.70 -16.28
N ASP A 54 -12.06 -6.42 -16.05
CA ASP A 54 -13.41 -5.90 -15.85
C ASP A 54 -13.62 -5.24 -14.47
N ALA A 55 -12.57 -5.18 -13.63
CA ALA A 55 -12.69 -4.64 -12.28
C ALA A 55 -12.94 -3.12 -12.30
N LYS A 56 -13.91 -2.68 -11.48
CA LYS A 56 -14.13 -1.26 -11.15
C LYS A 56 -13.69 -0.98 -9.72
N MET A 57 -13.02 0.15 -9.51
CA MET A 57 -12.35 0.45 -8.25
C MET A 57 -12.69 1.86 -7.74
N LEU A 58 -12.64 2.06 -6.42
CA LEU A 58 -12.46 3.39 -5.86
C LEU A 58 -10.98 3.76 -5.93
N ASP A 59 -10.71 5.00 -6.32
CA ASP A 59 -9.39 5.59 -6.26
C ASP A 59 -9.27 6.48 -5.02
N CYS A 60 -8.73 5.93 -3.93
CA CYS A 60 -8.68 6.61 -2.65
C CYS A 60 -7.33 7.30 -2.44
N GLU A 61 -7.40 8.58 -2.10
CA GLU A 61 -6.31 9.35 -1.50
C GLU A 61 -6.48 9.35 0.02
N PHE A 62 -5.41 9.07 0.75
CA PHE A 62 -5.37 9.16 2.20
C PHE A 62 -4.41 10.26 2.60
N THR A 63 -4.86 11.15 3.49
CA THR A 63 -4.03 12.21 4.05
C THR A 63 -3.93 12.01 5.55
N VAL A 64 -2.70 11.93 6.08
CA VAL A 64 -2.47 11.94 7.52
C VAL A 64 -2.85 13.33 8.06
N THR A 65 -3.75 13.39 9.04
CA THR A 65 -4.30 14.67 9.51
C THR A 65 -3.50 15.28 10.65
N GLU A 66 -2.84 14.45 11.47
CA GLU A 66 -2.19 14.85 12.72
C GLU A 66 -0.90 14.06 12.96
N GLY A 67 -0.09 14.52 13.92
CA GLY A 67 1.17 13.87 14.30
C GLY A 67 2.36 14.18 13.37
N PRO A 68 3.48 13.43 13.52
CA PRO A 68 4.74 13.73 12.85
C PRO A 68 4.68 13.71 11.31
N TYR A 69 3.70 12.98 10.76
CA TYR A 69 3.52 12.80 9.32
C TYR A 69 2.32 13.58 8.78
N ALA A 70 1.81 14.59 9.50
CA ALA A 70 0.67 15.40 9.06
C ALA A 70 0.88 15.96 7.64
N ARG A 71 -0.22 15.96 6.86
CA ARG A 71 -0.30 16.35 5.44
C ARG A 71 0.40 15.41 4.46
N ARG A 72 1.04 14.33 4.93
CA ARG A 72 1.55 13.28 4.03
C ARG A 72 0.38 12.54 3.41
N LYS A 73 0.52 12.23 2.12
CA LYS A 73 -0.51 11.57 1.32
C LYS A 73 0.00 10.24 0.77
N PHE A 74 -0.92 9.31 0.62
CA PHE A 74 -0.70 8.06 -0.08
C PHE A 74 -2.01 7.61 -0.74
N TRP A 75 -1.91 6.67 -1.69
CA TRP A 75 -3.05 6.27 -2.51
C TRP A 75 -3.21 4.76 -2.53
N GLN A 76 -4.45 4.31 -2.51
CA GLN A 76 -4.80 2.89 -2.61
C GLN A 76 -6.12 2.73 -3.36
N HIS A 77 -6.20 1.69 -4.17
CA HIS A 77 -7.41 1.33 -4.87
C HIS A 77 -8.16 0.23 -4.10
N PHE A 78 -9.49 0.31 -4.12
CA PHE A 78 -10.37 -0.70 -3.57
C PHE A 78 -11.29 -1.21 -4.66
N THR A 79 -11.23 -2.49 -5.00
CA THR A 79 -12.15 -3.10 -5.97
C THR A 79 -13.56 -3.11 -5.41
N VAL A 80 -14.53 -2.61 -6.17
CA VAL A 80 -15.95 -2.55 -5.77
C VAL A 80 -16.89 -3.33 -6.70
N ALA A 81 -16.43 -3.68 -7.90
CA ALA A 81 -17.13 -4.58 -8.82
C ALA A 81 -16.13 -5.29 -9.75
N GLY A 82 -16.59 -6.37 -10.40
CA GLY A 82 -15.79 -7.14 -11.37
C GLY A 82 -14.60 -7.87 -10.74
N GLY A 83 -13.66 -8.29 -11.59
CA GLY A 83 -12.46 -9.01 -11.19
C GLY A 83 -12.74 -10.47 -10.83
N LYS A 84 -11.85 -11.07 -10.03
CA LYS A 84 -11.94 -12.49 -9.70
C LYS A 84 -13.19 -12.79 -8.86
N LEU A 85 -13.98 -13.75 -9.31
CA LEU A 85 -15.17 -14.23 -8.61
C LEU A 85 -14.83 -15.39 -7.67
N ASP A 86 -15.62 -15.54 -6.60
CA ASP A 86 -15.67 -16.72 -5.75
C ASP A 86 -16.63 -17.80 -6.29
N GLU A 87 -16.74 -18.91 -5.56
CA GLU A 87 -17.61 -20.05 -5.93
C GLU A 87 -19.10 -19.67 -6.02
N LYS A 88 -19.50 -18.55 -5.39
CA LYS A 88 -20.87 -18.02 -5.39
C LYS A 88 -21.07 -16.93 -6.45
N GLY A 89 -20.08 -16.72 -7.32
CA GLY A 89 -20.11 -15.69 -8.36
C GLY A 89 -19.94 -14.26 -7.82
N GLN A 90 -19.48 -14.08 -6.58
CA GLN A 90 -19.27 -12.75 -6.00
C GLN A 90 -17.82 -12.29 -6.20
N SER A 91 -17.61 -11.00 -6.44
CA SER A 91 -16.26 -10.44 -6.54
C SER A 91 -15.49 -10.59 -5.22
N LYS A 92 -14.37 -11.30 -5.27
CA LYS A 92 -13.45 -11.47 -4.13
C LYS A 92 -12.90 -10.13 -3.67
N GLY A 93 -12.49 -9.29 -4.64
CA GLY A 93 -11.98 -7.95 -4.35
C GLY A 93 -13.03 -7.08 -3.67
N TRP A 94 -14.29 -7.17 -4.12
CA TRP A 94 -15.38 -6.44 -3.46
C TRP A 94 -15.61 -6.91 -2.03
N ASN A 95 -15.59 -8.22 -1.77
CA ASN A 95 -15.76 -8.74 -0.42
C ASN A 95 -14.65 -8.28 0.55
N ILE A 96 -13.40 -8.14 0.07
CA ILE A 96 -12.30 -7.54 0.84
C ILE A 96 -12.53 -6.04 1.08
N SER A 97 -12.93 -5.29 0.05
CA SER A 97 -13.18 -3.86 0.21
C SER A 97 -14.34 -3.57 1.16
N LYS A 98 -15.39 -4.40 1.17
CA LYS A 98 -16.51 -4.25 2.13
C LYS A 98 -16.04 -4.33 3.58
N SER A 99 -15.16 -5.28 3.90
CA SER A 99 -14.66 -5.42 5.28
C SER A 99 -13.79 -4.22 5.66
N ALA A 100 -12.96 -3.73 4.74
CA ALA A 100 -12.18 -2.51 4.94
C ALA A 100 -13.08 -1.28 5.15
N PHE A 101 -14.10 -1.06 4.33
CA PHE A 101 -15.01 0.07 4.46
C PHE A 101 -15.83 0.02 5.74
N ARG A 102 -16.31 -1.16 6.14
CA ARG A 102 -16.95 -1.35 7.45
C ARG A 102 -15.98 -0.96 8.57
N ALA A 103 -14.73 -1.40 8.51
CA ALA A 103 -13.74 -1.07 9.52
C ALA A 103 -13.46 0.44 9.57
N MET A 104 -13.39 1.12 8.42
CA MET A 104 -13.24 2.59 8.35
C MET A 104 -14.43 3.30 9.00
N ILE A 105 -15.67 2.86 8.72
CA ILE A 105 -16.88 3.39 9.35
C ILE A 105 -16.86 3.14 10.86
N ASP A 106 -16.55 1.93 11.30
CA ASP A 106 -16.49 1.56 12.71
C ASP A 106 -15.45 2.40 13.47
N SER A 107 -14.27 2.58 12.89
CA SER A 107 -13.20 3.43 13.43
C SER A 107 -13.60 4.92 13.46
N ALA A 108 -14.20 5.44 12.39
CA ALA A 108 -14.61 6.85 12.33
C ALA A 108 -15.75 7.19 13.31
N LEU A 109 -16.68 6.27 13.51
CA LEU A 109 -17.88 6.47 14.33
C LEU A 109 -17.74 5.92 15.76
N GLY A 110 -16.59 5.33 16.11
CA GLY A 110 -16.37 4.73 17.42
C GLY A 110 -17.24 3.48 17.67
N LEU A 111 -17.64 2.76 16.63
CA LEU A 111 -18.47 1.56 16.76
C LEU A 111 -17.60 0.34 17.09
N LYS A 112 -18.03 -0.43 18.09
CA LYS A 112 -17.37 -1.70 18.35
C LYS A 112 -17.67 -2.69 17.22
N PRO A 113 -16.68 -3.44 16.73
CA PRO A 113 -16.86 -4.35 15.61
C PRO A 113 -17.79 -5.54 15.91
N ASP A 114 -17.97 -5.88 17.18
CA ASP A 114 -18.87 -6.92 17.68
C ASP A 114 -20.27 -6.39 18.08
N ASP A 115 -20.48 -5.06 18.06
CA ASP A 115 -21.80 -4.47 18.29
C ASP A 115 -22.73 -4.71 17.10
N LEU A 116 -23.68 -5.62 17.29
CA LEU A 116 -24.71 -6.00 16.32
C LEU A 116 -26.08 -5.37 16.62
N SER A 117 -26.14 -4.37 17.51
CA SER A 117 -27.36 -3.62 17.76
C SER A 117 -27.91 -2.98 16.48
N GLU A 118 -29.22 -2.76 16.44
CA GLU A 118 -29.87 -2.08 15.31
C GLU A 118 -29.27 -0.69 15.05
N THR A 119 -28.90 0.02 16.13
CA THR A 119 -28.24 1.33 16.04
C THR A 119 -26.86 1.23 15.38
N ALA A 120 -26.05 0.23 15.72
CA ALA A 120 -24.75 0.04 15.08
C ALA A 120 -24.88 -0.47 13.64
N ARG A 121 -25.92 -1.27 13.34
CA ARG A 121 -26.21 -1.74 11.98
C ARG A 121 -26.63 -0.58 11.07
N SER A 122 -27.53 0.29 11.52
CA SER A 122 -28.02 1.40 10.71
C SER A 122 -26.90 2.37 10.33
N LYS A 123 -25.96 2.65 11.25
CA LYS A 123 -24.77 3.48 10.98
C LYS A 123 -23.80 2.89 9.94
N ARG A 124 -23.88 1.59 9.66
CA ARG A 124 -23.06 0.90 8.63
C ARG A 124 -23.75 0.82 7.28
N VAL A 125 -25.01 1.25 7.19
CA VAL A 125 -25.75 1.30 5.93
C VAL A 125 -25.49 2.66 5.29
N ILE A 126 -24.79 2.64 4.15
CA ILE A 126 -24.52 3.83 3.34
C ILE A 126 -25.34 3.77 2.05
N ALA A 127 -25.84 4.91 1.60
CA ALA A 127 -26.64 5.06 0.38
C ALA A 127 -25.79 4.88 -0.91
N GLY A 128 -24.48 4.98 -0.78
CA GLY A 128 -23.51 4.77 -1.86
C GLY A 128 -22.09 5.05 -1.39
N LEU A 129 -21.12 4.73 -2.24
CA LEU A 129 -19.70 4.77 -1.91
C LEU A 129 -19.18 6.19 -1.67
N LYS A 130 -19.78 7.21 -2.32
CA LYS A 130 -19.40 8.62 -2.16
C LYS A 130 -19.50 9.12 -0.71
N GLN A 131 -20.34 8.50 0.13
CA GLN A 131 -20.43 8.85 1.56
C GLN A 131 -19.15 8.57 2.35
N LEU A 132 -18.25 7.75 1.80
CA LEU A 132 -16.93 7.52 2.40
C LEU A 132 -15.96 8.70 2.15
N ASP A 133 -16.31 9.63 1.26
CA ASP A 133 -15.47 10.79 0.95
C ASP A 133 -15.39 11.77 2.13
N GLY A 134 -14.18 12.01 2.63
CA GLY A 134 -13.92 12.85 3.81
C GLY A 134 -13.96 12.10 5.14
N ILE A 135 -14.24 10.79 5.17
CA ILE A 135 -14.22 10.03 6.41
C ILE A 135 -12.81 10.05 7.03
N THR A 136 -12.75 10.23 8.35
CA THR A 136 -11.48 10.26 9.11
C THR A 136 -11.47 9.12 10.12
N PHE A 137 -10.41 8.32 10.11
CA PHE A 137 -10.31 7.10 10.91
C PHE A 137 -8.86 6.84 11.36
N ALA A 138 -8.69 5.96 12.35
CA ALA A 138 -7.37 5.52 12.80
C ALA A 138 -6.88 4.35 11.93
N ALA A 139 -5.63 4.39 11.49
CA ALA A 139 -5.04 3.37 10.63
C ALA A 139 -3.59 3.06 11.01
N ARG A 140 -3.16 1.83 10.70
CA ARG A 140 -1.76 1.44 10.61
C ARG A 140 -1.34 1.47 9.14
N ILE A 141 -0.26 2.18 8.85
CA ILE A 141 0.28 2.37 7.51
C ILE A 141 1.45 1.41 7.33
N MET A 142 1.49 0.73 6.19
CA MET A 142 2.63 -0.11 5.80
C MET A 142 3.35 0.46 4.59
N VAL A 143 4.56 -0.04 4.36
CA VAL A 143 5.31 0.11 3.11
C VAL A 143 5.09 -1.16 2.28
N GLU A 144 4.59 -0.99 1.07
CA GLU A 144 4.36 -2.08 0.13
C GLU A 144 5.32 -1.97 -1.05
N ALA A 145 6.09 -3.04 -1.26
CA ALA A 145 6.89 -3.20 -2.47
C ALA A 145 5.98 -3.43 -3.69
N PRO A 146 6.30 -2.84 -4.85
CA PRO A 146 5.48 -2.98 -6.04
C PRO A 146 5.65 -4.36 -6.69
N ASP A 147 4.61 -4.82 -7.38
CA ASP A 147 4.65 -6.06 -8.16
C ASP A 147 5.66 -5.98 -9.32
N ASN A 148 5.86 -4.76 -9.86
CA ASN A 148 6.82 -4.49 -10.91
C ASN A 148 8.00 -3.69 -10.32
N PRO A 149 9.24 -4.23 -10.40
CA PRO A 149 10.42 -3.65 -9.76
C PRO A 149 10.86 -2.30 -10.33
N ASN A 150 10.28 -1.88 -11.46
CA ASN A 150 10.51 -0.55 -12.03
C ASN A 150 9.77 0.57 -11.28
N TYR A 151 8.81 0.22 -10.43
CA TYR A 151 8.13 1.18 -9.56
C TYR A 151 8.83 1.24 -8.20
N ARG A 152 8.56 2.32 -7.46
CA ARG A 152 9.03 2.48 -6.08
C ARG A 152 8.02 1.89 -5.10
N ASP A 153 8.50 1.57 -3.91
CA ASP A 153 7.66 1.25 -2.77
C ASP A 153 6.62 2.34 -2.52
N SER A 154 5.47 1.97 -1.97
CA SER A 154 4.36 2.88 -1.72
C SER A 154 3.70 2.61 -0.37
N ASN A 155 3.16 3.66 0.25
CA ASN A 155 2.38 3.48 1.47
C ASN A 155 0.97 2.96 1.19
N LYS A 156 0.51 2.04 2.03
CA LYS A 156 -0.84 1.45 2.00
C LYS A 156 -1.41 1.37 3.41
N ILE A 157 -2.73 1.25 3.51
CA ILE A 157 -3.37 0.84 4.76
C ILE A 157 -3.03 -0.63 5.00
N ALA A 158 -2.33 -0.92 6.10
CA ALA A 158 -2.11 -2.29 6.56
C ALA A 158 -3.40 -2.84 7.18
N ASN A 159 -3.93 -2.10 8.14
CA ASN A 159 -5.23 -2.32 8.75
C ASN A 159 -5.80 -1.00 9.26
N VAL A 160 -7.12 -0.96 9.36
CA VAL A 160 -7.83 0.07 10.13
C VAL A 160 -7.72 -0.31 11.60
N VAL A 161 -7.49 0.68 12.47
CA VAL A 161 -7.45 0.50 13.92
C VAL A 161 -8.85 0.77 14.47
N LEU A 162 -9.41 -0.20 15.17
CA LEU A 162 -10.79 -0.21 15.64
C LEU A 162 -10.92 0.20 17.11
N PRO A 163 -12.12 0.63 17.57
CA PRO A 163 -12.32 1.16 18.92
C PRO A 163 -12.00 0.22 20.08
N ASN A 164 -11.93 -1.08 19.84
CA ASN A 164 -11.54 -2.10 20.82
C ASN A 164 -10.01 -2.33 20.90
N GLU A 165 -9.22 -1.69 20.03
CA GLU A 165 -7.76 -1.79 20.04
C GLU A 165 -7.13 -0.75 20.98
N PRO A 166 -6.04 -1.09 21.72
CA PRO A 166 -5.45 -0.19 22.72
C PRO A 166 -4.97 1.15 22.16
N THR A 167 -4.51 1.18 20.90
CA THR A 167 -3.92 2.36 20.27
C THR A 167 -4.98 3.32 19.71
N TYR A 168 -6.21 2.86 19.48
CA TYR A 168 -7.27 3.63 18.81
C TYR A 168 -7.51 4.99 19.45
N ALA A 169 -7.75 5.02 20.76
CA ALA A 169 -8.13 6.25 21.44
C ALA A 169 -7.01 7.29 21.41
N ALA A 170 -5.75 6.86 21.52
CA ALA A 170 -4.58 7.73 21.41
C ALA A 170 -4.47 8.32 20.00
N ILE A 171 -4.57 7.49 18.95
CA ILE A 171 -4.53 7.93 17.56
C ILE A 171 -5.66 8.93 17.27
N MET A 172 -6.87 8.65 17.73
CA MET A 172 -8.03 9.51 17.52
C MET A 172 -7.94 10.85 18.27
N ARG A 173 -7.13 10.94 19.34
CA ARG A 173 -6.78 12.22 20.01
C ARG A 173 -5.60 12.96 19.38
N GLY A 174 -4.95 12.38 18.37
CA GLY A 174 -3.77 12.98 17.73
C GLY A 174 -2.46 12.71 18.44
N GLU A 175 -2.47 11.80 19.41
CA GLU A 175 -1.26 11.41 20.13
C GLU A 175 -0.36 10.55 19.24
N THR A 176 0.96 10.68 19.46
CA THR A 176 1.93 9.84 18.75
C THR A 176 1.99 8.47 19.42
N VAL A 177 1.77 7.42 18.65
CA VAL A 177 1.87 6.02 19.08
C VAL A 177 3.10 5.40 18.43
N SER A 178 3.86 4.61 19.19
CA SER A 178 5.02 3.89 18.66
C SER A 178 4.64 3.02 17.47
N PRO A 179 5.40 3.06 16.36
CA PRO A 179 5.11 2.26 15.18
C PRO A 179 5.30 0.77 15.46
N GLU A 180 4.51 -0.06 14.78
CA GLU A 180 4.63 -1.52 14.82
C GLU A 180 4.82 -2.01 13.39
N PRO A 181 6.03 -2.38 12.94
CA PRO A 181 6.27 -2.83 11.56
C PRO A 181 5.43 -4.06 11.18
N VAL A 182 4.92 -4.10 9.96
CA VAL A 182 4.02 -5.15 9.43
C VAL A 182 4.81 -6.22 8.67
N ASN A 183 6.01 -5.91 8.18
CA ASN A 183 6.84 -6.80 7.34
C ASN A 183 6.02 -7.46 6.21
N ALA A 184 5.34 -6.65 5.41
CA ALA A 184 4.47 -7.16 4.36
C ALA A 184 5.25 -8.00 3.32
N PRO A 185 4.83 -9.24 3.01
CA PRO A 185 5.45 -10.01 1.95
C PRO A 185 5.18 -9.34 0.58
N PRO A 186 6.15 -9.35 -0.35
CA PRO A 186 5.94 -8.82 -1.70
C PRO A 186 4.76 -9.54 -2.36
N ARG A 187 3.83 -8.79 -2.96
CA ARG A 187 2.63 -9.36 -3.58
C ARG A 187 3.07 -10.16 -4.82
N LYS A 188 2.98 -11.49 -4.74
CA LYS A 188 3.24 -12.37 -5.88
C LYS A 188 2.14 -12.17 -6.92
N SER A 189 2.47 -11.63 -8.09
CA SER A 189 1.58 -11.67 -9.25
C SER A 189 1.27 -13.13 -9.57
N SER A 190 0.01 -13.55 -9.44
CA SER A 190 -0.39 -14.91 -9.80
C SER A 190 -0.46 -15.05 -11.32
N ALA A 191 0.66 -15.46 -11.92
CA ALA A 191 0.69 -16.18 -13.19
C ALA A 191 1.90 -17.12 -13.17
N ALA A 192 1.69 -18.35 -12.74
CA ALA A 192 2.59 -19.45 -13.03
C ALA A 192 1.76 -20.52 -13.74
N VAL A 193 1.87 -20.55 -15.07
CA VAL A 193 1.59 -21.76 -15.85
C VAL A 193 2.83 -22.65 -15.73
N PRO A 194 2.75 -23.88 -15.22
CA PRO A 194 3.81 -24.85 -15.45
C PRO A 194 3.70 -25.33 -16.90
N ALA A 195 4.82 -25.29 -17.61
CA ALA A 195 4.98 -25.79 -18.96
C ALA A 195 4.61 -27.29 -19.04
N ALA A 196 3.87 -27.64 -20.08
CA ALA A 196 3.69 -29.03 -20.49
C ALA A 196 4.91 -29.51 -21.30
N TRP A 197 5.12 -30.83 -21.25
CA TRP A 197 6.06 -31.67 -22.01
C TRP A 197 7.46 -31.87 -21.40
N ASN A 198 7.65 -33.03 -20.77
CA ASN A 198 8.72 -33.90 -21.25
C ASN A 198 8.32 -35.37 -21.18
N ALA A 199 8.65 -36.08 -22.25
CA ALA A 199 8.30 -37.46 -22.54
C ALA A 199 8.98 -38.46 -21.58
N GLN A 200 8.31 -39.61 -21.42
CA GLN A 200 8.82 -40.79 -20.74
C GLN A 200 9.89 -41.51 -21.58
N ALA A 201 10.99 -41.92 -20.95
CA ALA A 201 11.62 -43.24 -21.12
C ALA A 201 12.63 -43.51 -19.98
N PRO A 202 12.76 -44.76 -19.46
CA PRO A 202 13.48 -45.06 -18.22
C PRO A 202 14.90 -45.61 -18.42
N ALA A 203 15.69 -45.45 -17.33
CA ALA A 203 16.76 -46.26 -16.73
C ALA A 203 17.68 -47.15 -17.59
N GLU A 204 18.99 -47.07 -17.31
CA GLU A 204 19.79 -48.22 -16.84
C GLU A 204 21.17 -47.81 -16.27
N THR A 205 21.49 -48.39 -15.10
CA THR A 205 22.81 -48.83 -14.55
C THR A 205 24.05 -47.93 -14.69
N GLY A 206 24.89 -47.69 -13.67
CA GLY A 206 25.07 -48.21 -12.31
C GLY A 206 26.50 -47.90 -11.82
N TRP A 207 26.78 -48.25 -10.55
CA TRP A 207 28.11 -48.50 -9.93
C TRP A 207 29.00 -47.26 -9.70
N SER A 208 29.01 -46.70 -8.49
CA SER A 208 29.86 -47.04 -7.32
C SER A 208 31.34 -46.64 -7.43
N ASN A 209 31.76 -45.60 -6.69
CA ASN A 209 32.73 -45.71 -5.58
C ASN A 209 33.10 -44.33 -5.02
N ALA A 210 33.19 -44.27 -3.69
CA ALA A 210 33.79 -43.20 -2.90
C ALA A 210 35.34 -43.32 -2.90
N PRO A 211 36.08 -42.62 -2.03
CA PRO A 211 36.28 -41.16 -1.92
C PRO A 211 37.78 -40.82 -1.96
N GLN A 212 38.20 -39.58 -2.32
CA GLN A 212 39.54 -39.13 -1.89
C GLN A 212 39.73 -37.61 -1.84
N GLN A 213 39.87 -37.15 -0.58
CA GLN A 213 40.86 -36.23 -0.02
C GLN A 213 41.30 -34.97 -0.80
N ALA A 214 41.15 -33.86 -0.08
CA ALA A 214 41.88 -32.60 -0.27
C ALA A 214 43.40 -32.78 -0.15
N PRO A 215 44.18 -31.76 -0.55
CA PRO A 215 44.70 -30.91 0.53
C PRO A 215 44.65 -29.40 0.23
N ALA A 216 44.73 -28.65 1.32
CA ALA A 216 44.82 -27.21 1.40
C ALA A 216 46.26 -26.68 1.21
N ALA A 217 46.38 -25.42 0.76
CA ALA A 217 47.50 -24.51 1.03
C ALA A 217 46.96 -23.07 0.86
N GLN A 218 46.72 -22.31 1.96
CA GLN A 218 47.62 -21.31 2.58
C GLN A 218 47.91 -20.10 1.67
N ALA A 219 47.27 -18.93 1.91
CA ALA A 219 47.76 -17.79 2.72
C ALA A 219 48.72 -16.88 1.89
N GLN A 220 48.73 -15.54 1.87
CA GLN A 220 48.15 -14.46 2.69
C GLN A 220 48.37 -13.10 1.94
N PRO A 221 48.36 -11.89 2.54
CA PRO A 221 47.52 -10.74 2.15
C PRO A 221 48.25 -9.59 1.43
N GLY A 222 47.50 -8.61 0.92
CA GLY A 222 48.04 -7.34 0.43
C GLY A 222 47.04 -6.19 0.52
N ALA A 223 47.33 -5.23 1.40
CA ALA A 223 46.87 -3.84 1.38
C ALA A 223 48.12 -2.98 1.73
N PRO A 224 48.13 -1.64 1.63
CA PRO A 224 47.14 -0.69 1.09
C PRO A 224 47.75 0.31 0.07
N THR A 225 46.92 1.11 -0.60
CA THR A 225 47.35 2.44 -1.09
C THR A 225 46.19 3.43 -1.07
N SER A 226 46.47 4.60 -0.53
CA SER A 226 45.59 5.75 -0.30
C SER A 226 45.52 6.71 -1.50
N ALA A 227 44.60 7.68 -1.38
CA ALA A 227 44.42 8.94 -2.13
C ALA A 227 43.58 8.82 -3.44
N ALA A 228 42.67 9.74 -3.78
CA ALA A 228 42.54 11.15 -3.41
C ALA A 228 41.08 11.66 -3.49
N THR A 229 40.79 12.70 -2.70
CA THR A 229 39.64 13.61 -2.78
C THR A 229 39.90 14.70 -3.83
N PRO A 230 38.84 15.22 -4.49
CA PRO A 230 38.57 16.67 -4.47
C PRO A 230 37.04 16.94 -4.33
N GLY A 231 36.49 17.90 -3.58
CA GLY A 231 37.00 19.17 -3.08
C GLY A 231 36.62 20.32 -4.04
N GLY A 232 35.59 21.12 -3.71
CA GLY A 232 35.42 22.48 -4.27
C GLY A 232 33.98 22.97 -4.48
N ALA A 233 33.47 23.77 -3.53
CA ALA A 233 32.29 24.62 -3.69
C ALA A 233 32.63 25.89 -4.50
N PRO A 234 31.71 26.46 -5.31
CA PRO A 234 32.01 27.61 -6.16
C PRO A 234 31.89 28.97 -5.46
N ALA A 235 32.75 29.88 -5.94
CA ALA A 235 33.11 31.17 -5.37
C ALA A 235 32.16 32.32 -5.77
N TRP A 236 31.16 32.59 -4.91
CA TRP A 236 30.48 33.89 -4.88
C TRP A 236 30.21 34.38 -3.45
N LEU A 237 30.75 33.69 -2.45
CA LEU A 237 30.54 33.96 -1.02
C LEU A 237 31.51 35.02 -0.44
N ASN A 238 32.11 35.88 -1.26
CA ASN A 238 32.98 36.99 -0.82
C ASN A 238 32.99 38.13 -1.85
N SER A 239 31.85 38.79 -2.05
CA SER A 239 31.75 40.15 -2.62
C SER A 239 30.44 40.79 -2.17
#